data_AF-A0AAE9D307-F1
#
_entry.id   AF-A0AAE9D307-F1
#
_cell.length_a   1.000
_cell.length_b   1.000
_cell.length_c   1.000
_cell.angle_alpha   90.00
_cell.angle_beta   90.00
_cell.angle_gamma   90.00
#
_symmetry.space_group_name_H-M   'P 1'
#
loop_
_entity.id
_entity.type
_entity.pdbx_description
1 polymer ?
#
loop_
_entity_poly.entity_id
_entity_poly.type
_entity_poly.pdbx_seq_one_letter_code
_entity_poly.pdbx_strand_id
1 'polypeptide(L)'
;MSILILYGSETGTAQDLAESLRREAQMRHLAARVFELDEYDVGNLPSEDVILFVVSTTGQGEMPPNMRKTWKSLLRKSLGMDFLRNTHCTVLGLGDSSYQKYNFAGKKLFRRLAQLGAKMMTKGAFLADDQHEIGIDGAFIPWKQEIWTGIRDLGIFEKMSEQIDPDVEIQTRYRIVAVGKGVEEESEDAEFSESDYEALRVASNVRVTSEAHFQDTRLVKFEIPVESRIPMTYLPGDVLMVRPYNPEETVKIAIEALGYSEEMLHRTVKVVKNDQFSKNPPYFLFGHRTTLLTLLQRYFDLQQIPKRSFFEMMAYYSKDPSEKERLRELSSPEGLDDLLDYANRCRRTTAETFRDFPATSKKLGLNHLFEILTVIRPRAFSIASAPSGSHVELLVAKVEYKSRMADRRRGLCSTFIARLKEGDEVFCKIRAGTFRFPTPDAPVICIGPGTGVAPFRSLFGQRSQISPNSTGFLFFGCRGEHDDFYFSEEWNKMECVEVVAAFSRDTEKKKMLDSGASVFIAGSSGDMPKAVASVLAQIQGGEWTKKAEETGRIQYETWS
;
A
#
# COMPACT_ATOMS: atom_id res chain seq x y z
N MET A 1 28.54 -0.40 16.27
CA MET A 1 28.11 0.39 15.10
C MET A 1 27.08 -0.40 14.33
N SER A 2 26.14 0.26 13.67
CA SER A 2 25.10 -0.38 12.86
C SER A 2 24.88 0.42 11.59
N ILE A 3 24.49 -0.23 10.50
CA ILE A 3 24.01 0.48 9.31
C ILE A 3 22.57 0.91 9.53
N LEU A 4 22.25 2.15 9.13
CA LEU A 4 20.87 2.62 9.09
C LEU A 4 20.30 2.43 7.68
N ILE A 5 19.11 1.84 7.59
CA ILE A 5 18.38 1.63 6.34
C ILE A 5 17.05 2.37 6.47
N LEU A 6 16.83 3.36 5.62
CA LEU A 6 15.62 4.17 5.60
C LEU A 6 14.84 3.92 4.32
N TYR A 7 13.53 3.69 4.44
CA TYR A 7 12.69 3.46 3.26
C TYR A 7 11.49 4.40 3.14
N GLY A 8 11.17 4.74 1.89
CA GLY A 8 9.95 5.45 1.48
C GLY A 8 9.15 4.57 0.53
N SER A 9 7.94 4.17 0.91
CA SER A 9 7.16 3.12 0.24
C SER A 9 5.66 3.38 0.30
N GLU A 10 4.96 3.18 -0.81
CA GLU A 10 3.48 3.12 -0.84
C GLU A 10 2.99 1.67 -0.72
N THR A 11 3.42 0.83 -1.67
CA THR A 11 2.92 -0.54 -1.85
C THR A 11 3.82 -1.60 -1.22
N GLY A 12 4.92 -1.20 -0.58
CA GLY A 12 5.76 -2.11 0.20
C GLY A 12 6.98 -2.65 -0.52
N THR A 13 7.21 -2.29 -1.78
CA THR A 13 8.38 -2.78 -2.52
C THR A 13 9.68 -2.25 -1.92
N ALA A 14 9.77 -0.95 -1.64
CA ALA A 14 10.96 -0.37 -0.99
C ALA A 14 11.20 -0.92 0.43
N GLN A 15 10.12 -1.20 1.17
CA GLN A 15 10.18 -1.83 2.49
C GLN A 15 10.76 -3.25 2.39
N ASP A 16 10.27 -4.05 1.45
CA ASP A 16 10.70 -5.42 1.25
C ASP A 16 12.20 -5.52 0.89
N LEU A 17 12.68 -4.62 0.02
CA LEU A 17 14.11 -4.52 -0.31
C LEU A 17 14.95 -4.06 0.91
N ALA A 18 14.47 -3.09 1.68
CA ALA A 18 15.15 -2.64 2.90
C ALA A 18 15.29 -3.78 3.93
N GLU A 19 14.27 -4.61 4.08
CA GLU A 19 14.30 -5.80 4.93
C GLU A 19 15.22 -6.90 4.36
N SER A 20 15.29 -7.04 3.03
CA SER A 20 16.26 -7.93 2.38
C SER A 20 17.70 -7.52 2.68
N LEU A 21 18.01 -6.21 2.61
CA LEU A 21 19.31 -5.67 3.01
C LEU A 21 19.62 -5.91 4.49
N ARG A 22 18.64 -5.79 5.39
CA ARG A 22 18.80 -6.10 6.83
C ARG A 22 19.22 -7.55 7.04
N ARG A 23 18.55 -8.48 6.36
CA ARG A 23 18.88 -9.92 6.45
C ARG A 23 20.26 -10.22 5.90
N GLU A 24 20.62 -9.65 4.75
CA GLU A 24 21.96 -9.82 4.18
C GLU A 24 23.04 -9.18 5.07
N ALA A 25 22.76 -8.05 5.71
CA ALA A 25 23.67 -7.46 6.70
C ALA A 25 23.95 -8.44 7.85
N GLN A 26 22.92 -9.11 8.38
CA GLN A 26 23.12 -10.11 9.44
C GLN A 26 23.98 -11.29 8.97
N MET A 27 23.74 -11.81 7.76
CA MET A 27 24.57 -12.86 7.15
C MET A 27 26.01 -12.40 6.85
N ARG A 28 26.27 -11.09 6.86
CA ARG A 28 27.62 -10.49 6.79
C ARG A 28 28.16 -10.09 8.17
N HIS A 29 27.51 -10.53 9.26
CA HIS A 29 27.79 -10.18 10.65
C HIS A 29 27.75 -8.67 10.96
N LEU A 30 26.88 -7.95 10.27
CA LEU A 30 26.62 -6.53 10.47
C LEU A 30 25.28 -6.32 11.17
N ALA A 31 25.28 -5.44 12.18
CA ALA A 31 24.04 -4.91 12.72
C ALA A 31 23.43 -3.91 11.75
N ALA A 32 22.14 -4.07 11.42
CA ALA A 32 21.39 -3.15 10.58
C ALA A 32 20.06 -2.79 11.24
N ARG A 33 19.66 -1.54 11.08
CA ARG A 33 18.38 -1.01 11.59
C ARG A 33 17.55 -0.51 10.43
N VAL A 34 16.26 -0.86 10.39
CA VAL A 34 15.36 -0.48 9.31
C VAL A 34 14.25 0.39 9.88
N PHE A 35 14.06 1.58 9.31
CA PHE A 35 12.98 2.49 9.70
C PHE A 35 12.26 3.07 8.49
N GLU A 36 10.99 3.41 8.69
CA GLU A 36 10.30 4.33 7.79
C GLU A 36 10.95 5.71 7.87
N LEU A 37 11.00 6.42 6.74
CA LEU A 37 11.63 7.74 6.70
C LEU A 37 10.97 8.76 7.65
N ASP A 38 9.64 8.75 7.77
CA ASP A 38 8.92 9.70 8.63
C ASP A 38 8.95 9.36 10.13
N GLU A 39 9.41 8.16 10.47
CA GLU A 39 9.57 7.66 11.84
C GLU A 39 10.95 8.00 12.42
N TYR A 40 11.98 7.99 11.58
CA TYR A 40 13.33 8.35 12.00
C TYR A 40 13.49 9.88 12.11
N ASP A 41 13.97 10.36 13.25
CA ASP A 41 14.19 11.80 13.45
C ASP A 41 15.35 12.29 12.57
N VAL A 42 15.03 13.22 11.66
CA VAL A 42 16.00 13.88 10.78
C VAL A 42 17.15 14.53 11.55
N GLY A 43 16.91 14.99 12.78
CA GLY A 43 17.93 15.55 13.66
C GLY A 43 19.05 14.58 14.02
N ASN A 44 18.80 13.26 13.96
CA ASN A 44 19.77 12.23 14.30
C ASN A 44 20.63 11.76 13.12
N LEU A 45 20.27 12.12 11.88
CA LEU A 45 21.03 11.70 10.68
C LEU A 45 22.54 12.01 10.74
N PRO A 46 22.99 13.18 11.25
CA PRO A 46 24.43 13.50 11.32
C PRO A 46 25.24 12.59 12.25
N SER A 47 24.56 11.87 13.16
CA SER A 47 25.18 10.94 14.12
C SER A 47 25.38 9.54 13.53
N GLU A 48 24.93 9.29 12.31
CA GLU A 48 25.05 8.00 11.63
C GLU A 48 26.27 7.98 10.71
N ASP A 49 26.99 6.85 10.71
CA ASP A 49 28.17 6.66 9.86
C ASP A 49 27.78 6.31 8.42
N VAL A 50 26.78 5.43 8.25
CA VAL A 50 26.32 4.90 6.96
C VAL A 50 24.80 4.80 6.93
N ILE A 51 24.18 5.43 5.92
CA ILE A 51 22.74 5.41 5.67
C ILE A 51 22.43 4.93 4.26
N LEU A 52 21.61 3.88 4.15
CA LEU A 52 21.09 3.34 2.90
C LEU A 52 19.64 3.81 2.71
N PHE A 53 19.35 4.56 1.65
CA PHE A 53 17.99 5.01 1.34
C PHE A 53 17.38 4.17 0.21
N VAL A 54 16.19 3.61 0.46
CA VAL A 54 15.41 2.87 -0.55
C VAL A 54 14.05 3.54 -0.74
N VAL A 55 13.84 4.21 -1.86
CA VAL A 55 12.69 5.11 -2.03
C VAL A 55 11.95 4.89 -3.34
N SER A 56 10.67 4.55 -3.25
CA SER A 56 9.77 4.52 -4.41
C SER A 56 9.29 5.92 -4.82
N THR A 57 8.88 6.09 -6.07
CA THR A 57 8.15 7.28 -6.53
C THR A 57 6.66 6.97 -6.63
N THR A 58 5.78 7.86 -6.16
CA THR A 58 4.32 7.63 -6.14
C THR A 58 3.57 8.57 -7.07
N GLY A 59 2.44 8.11 -7.63
CA GLY A 59 1.55 8.94 -8.44
C GLY A 59 2.29 9.69 -9.56
N GLN A 60 2.04 10.99 -9.68
CA GLN A 60 2.67 11.85 -10.69
C GLN A 60 4.00 12.44 -10.19
N GLY A 61 4.92 11.57 -9.78
CA GLY A 61 6.27 11.95 -9.33
C GLY A 61 6.31 12.54 -7.92
N GLU A 62 5.43 12.10 -7.03
CA GLU A 62 5.41 12.52 -5.63
C GLU A 62 6.29 11.63 -4.74
N MET A 63 6.55 12.13 -3.53
CA MET A 63 7.16 11.35 -2.47
C MET A 63 6.12 10.40 -1.84
N PRO A 64 6.51 9.15 -1.53
CA PRO A 64 5.71 8.22 -0.74
C PRO A 64 5.17 8.85 0.55
N PRO A 65 3.93 8.52 0.97
CA PRO A 65 3.30 9.09 2.16
C PRO A 65 4.18 9.00 3.41
N ASN A 66 4.86 7.88 3.62
CA ASN A 66 5.70 7.62 4.78
C ASN A 66 7.11 8.26 4.71
N MET A 67 7.33 9.20 3.79
CA MET A 67 8.53 10.05 3.76
C MET A 67 8.24 11.54 3.53
N ARG A 68 6.96 11.94 3.46
CA ARG A 68 6.59 13.32 3.11
C ARG A 68 6.99 14.31 4.20
N LYS A 69 6.90 13.92 5.48
CA LYS A 69 7.29 14.77 6.61
C LYS A 69 8.80 14.97 6.62
N THR A 70 9.57 13.90 6.50
CA THR A 70 11.03 13.92 6.45
C THR A 70 11.55 14.66 5.23
N TRP A 71 10.92 14.48 4.06
CA TRP A 71 11.25 15.27 2.88
C TRP A 71 11.10 16.78 3.10
N LYS A 72 9.98 17.22 3.71
CA LYS A 72 9.79 18.63 4.07
C LYS A 72 10.85 19.12 5.05
N SER A 73 11.21 18.30 6.04
CA SER A 73 12.28 18.64 7.00
C SER A 73 13.65 18.79 6.33
N LEU A 74 14.00 17.90 5.41
CA LEU A 74 15.26 17.98 4.65
C LEU A 74 15.34 19.22 3.76
N LEU A 75 14.21 19.78 3.33
CA LEU A 75 14.15 21.00 2.52
C LEU A 75 14.24 22.31 3.34
N ARG A 76 14.26 22.24 4.67
CA ARG A 76 14.36 23.45 5.52
C ARG A 76 15.67 24.20 5.24
N LYS A 77 15.57 25.52 5.07
CA LYS A 77 16.74 26.41 4.86
C LYS A 77 17.69 26.47 6.07
N SER A 78 17.21 26.08 7.25
CA SER A 78 18.01 26.02 8.48
C SER A 78 19.04 24.90 8.49
N LEU A 79 18.93 23.91 7.59
CA LEU A 79 19.94 22.85 7.47
C LEU A 79 21.11 23.35 6.62
N GLY A 80 22.28 23.43 7.25
CA GLY A 80 23.53 23.84 6.62
C GLY A 80 24.00 22.85 5.55
N MET A 81 24.91 23.31 4.68
CA MET A 81 25.52 22.48 3.62
C MET A 81 26.48 21.41 4.16
N ASP A 82 26.81 21.45 5.45
CA ASP A 82 27.69 20.53 6.14
C ASP A 82 26.94 19.61 7.12
N PHE A 83 25.60 19.64 7.10
CA PHE A 83 24.73 18.90 8.02
C PHE A 83 25.06 17.40 8.05
N LEU A 84 25.40 16.80 6.91
CA LEU A 84 25.73 15.38 6.75
C LEU A 84 27.21 15.14 6.44
N ARG A 85 28.11 16.09 6.75
CA ARG A 85 29.54 16.01 6.37
C ARG A 85 30.27 14.73 6.81
N ASN A 86 29.79 14.08 7.87
CA ASN A 86 30.40 12.87 8.43
C ASN A 86 29.67 11.57 8.03
N THR A 87 28.55 11.68 7.31
CA THR A 87 27.65 10.57 7.03
C THR A 87 27.84 10.08 5.59
N HIS A 88 28.04 8.77 5.42
CA HIS A 88 28.06 8.14 4.11
C HIS A 88 26.65 7.75 3.69
N CYS A 89 26.27 8.12 2.46
CA CYS A 89 24.91 7.93 1.97
C CYS A 89 24.90 7.27 0.59
N THR A 90 23.85 6.50 0.33
CA THR A 90 23.53 5.95 -0.99
C THR A 90 22.02 5.89 -1.16
N VAL A 91 21.54 6.02 -2.40
CA VAL A 91 20.10 6.06 -2.71
C VAL A 91 19.80 5.07 -3.84
N LEU A 92 18.91 4.13 -3.55
CA LEU A 92 18.18 3.36 -4.54
C LEU A 92 16.79 3.97 -4.72
N GLY A 93 16.54 4.52 -5.91
CA GLY A 93 15.21 4.90 -6.34
C GLY A 93 14.49 3.71 -6.97
N LEU A 94 13.21 3.52 -6.64
CA LEU A 94 12.30 2.63 -7.37
C LEU A 94 11.32 3.47 -8.19
N GLY A 95 11.20 3.15 -9.47
CA GLY A 95 10.28 3.82 -10.39
C GLY A 95 9.93 2.96 -11.58
N ASP A 96 9.15 3.54 -12.48
CA ASP A 96 8.67 2.91 -13.71
C ASP A 96 8.88 3.91 -14.85
N SER A 97 9.65 3.54 -15.88
CA SER A 97 10.00 4.42 -17.00
C SER A 97 8.84 4.74 -17.94
N SER A 98 7.70 4.06 -17.82
CA SER A 98 6.46 4.44 -18.51
C SER A 98 5.86 5.74 -17.98
N TYR A 99 6.27 6.18 -16.77
CA TYR A 99 5.84 7.44 -16.17
C TYR A 99 6.79 8.58 -16.51
N GLN A 100 6.24 9.76 -16.84
CA GLN A 100 7.02 10.96 -17.19
C GLN A 100 8.03 11.35 -16.10
N LYS A 101 7.66 11.21 -14.82
CA LYS A 101 8.51 11.51 -13.67
C LYS A 101 9.20 10.26 -13.11
N TYR A 102 9.83 9.49 -14.00
CA TYR A 102 10.59 8.30 -13.66
C TYR A 102 11.62 8.55 -12.55
N ASN A 103 11.50 7.79 -11.45
CA ASN A 103 12.41 7.80 -10.30
C ASN A 103 12.62 9.18 -9.64
N PHE A 104 11.64 10.07 -9.77
CA PHE A 104 11.79 11.46 -9.37
C PHE A 104 12.04 11.65 -7.87
N ALA A 105 11.44 10.80 -7.03
CA ALA A 105 11.66 10.83 -5.58
C ALA A 105 13.13 10.53 -5.21
N GLY A 106 13.65 9.40 -5.69
CA GLY A 106 15.04 8.98 -5.46
C GLY A 106 16.06 9.99 -6.00
N LYS A 107 15.84 10.50 -7.23
CA LYS A 107 16.69 11.54 -7.85
C LYS A 107 16.74 12.81 -7.02
N LYS A 108 15.59 13.27 -6.51
CA LYS A 108 15.50 14.48 -5.66
C LYS A 108 16.18 14.27 -4.31
N LEU A 109 15.96 13.11 -3.69
CA LEU A 109 16.57 12.78 -2.41
C LEU A 109 18.10 12.75 -2.51
N PHE A 110 18.65 12.03 -3.49
CA PHE A 110 20.10 11.96 -3.72
C PHE A 110 20.74 13.35 -3.85
N ARG A 111 20.17 14.20 -4.73
CA ARG A 111 20.68 15.57 -4.91
C ARG A 111 20.64 16.37 -3.62
N ARG A 112 19.56 16.22 -2.83
CA ARG A 112 19.42 16.97 -1.58
C ARG A 112 20.41 16.48 -0.51
N LEU A 113 20.65 15.18 -0.39
CA LEU A 113 21.64 14.63 0.53
C LEU A 113 23.06 15.14 0.18
N ALA A 114 23.43 15.15 -1.09
CA ALA A 114 24.70 15.71 -1.56
C ALA A 114 24.82 17.21 -1.24
N GLN A 115 23.75 17.99 -1.44
CA GLN A 115 23.71 19.42 -1.07
C GLN A 115 23.86 19.68 0.43
N LEU A 116 23.50 18.70 1.27
CA LEU A 116 23.65 18.76 2.72
C LEU A 116 25.02 18.22 3.19
N GLY A 117 25.93 17.92 2.26
CA GLY A 117 27.31 17.54 2.56
C GLY A 117 27.56 16.05 2.77
N ALA A 118 26.57 15.20 2.48
CA ALA A 118 26.74 13.75 2.64
C ALA A 118 27.86 13.21 1.73
N LYS A 119 28.63 12.26 2.26
CA LYS A 119 29.63 11.51 1.49
C LYS A 119 28.93 10.45 0.65
N MET A 120 28.62 10.77 -0.59
CA MET A 120 27.89 9.86 -1.48
C MET A 120 28.78 8.66 -1.87
N MET A 121 28.33 7.44 -1.56
CA MET A 121 29.08 6.21 -1.81
C MET A 121 29.05 5.79 -3.28
N THR A 122 28.05 6.25 -4.03
CA THR A 122 27.84 5.95 -5.44
C THR A 122 27.92 7.25 -6.26
N LYS A 123 28.32 7.16 -7.54
CA LYS A 123 28.41 8.35 -8.43
C LYS A 123 27.06 9.07 -8.64
N GLY A 124 25.96 8.34 -8.49
CA GLY A 124 24.60 8.82 -8.66
C GLY A 124 23.62 7.93 -7.90
N ALA A 125 22.36 8.35 -7.85
CA ALA A 125 21.28 7.46 -7.40
C ALA A 125 21.17 6.28 -8.37
N PHE A 126 21.04 5.06 -7.82
CA PHE A 126 20.64 3.91 -8.62
C PHE A 126 19.15 3.98 -8.88
N LEU A 127 18.74 3.69 -10.11
CA LEU A 127 17.38 3.90 -10.59
C LEU A 127 16.82 2.55 -11.04
N ALA A 128 16.11 1.86 -10.15
CA ALA A 128 15.40 0.63 -10.50
C ALA A 128 14.19 0.96 -11.37
N ASP A 129 13.97 0.16 -12.41
CA ASP A 129 12.87 0.32 -13.35
C ASP A 129 11.99 -0.93 -13.34
N ASP A 130 10.71 -0.75 -13.07
CA ASP A 130 9.71 -1.82 -13.14
C ASP A 130 9.53 -2.35 -14.57
N GLN A 131 9.91 -1.57 -15.59
CA GLN A 131 9.84 -1.96 -17.01
C GLN A 131 11.09 -2.69 -17.52
N HIS A 132 12.14 -2.83 -16.69
CA HIS A 132 13.35 -3.56 -17.09
C HIS A 132 13.04 -5.06 -17.27
N GLU A 133 13.82 -5.78 -18.11
CA GLU A 133 13.59 -7.21 -18.39
C GLU A 133 13.58 -8.07 -17.12
N ILE A 134 14.54 -7.82 -16.23
CA ILE A 134 14.59 -8.41 -14.88
C ILE A 134 13.93 -7.54 -13.78
N GLY A 135 13.08 -6.59 -14.17
CA GLY A 135 12.42 -5.64 -13.27
C GLY A 135 13.39 -4.82 -12.43
N ILE A 136 12.97 -4.50 -11.19
CA ILE A 136 13.73 -3.65 -10.27
C ILE A 136 15.15 -4.17 -9.95
N ASP A 137 15.39 -5.46 -10.18
CA ASP A 137 16.66 -6.13 -9.94
C ASP A 137 17.78 -5.69 -10.86
N GLY A 138 17.43 -5.18 -12.05
CA GLY A 138 18.38 -4.61 -13.00
C GLY A 138 19.24 -3.49 -12.38
N ALA A 139 18.69 -2.74 -11.41
CA ALA A 139 19.46 -1.78 -10.64
C ALA A 139 19.77 -2.25 -9.21
N PHE A 140 18.86 -3.00 -8.57
CA PHE A 140 19.04 -3.39 -7.16
C PHE A 140 20.26 -4.29 -6.94
N ILE A 141 20.51 -5.26 -7.83
CA ILE A 141 21.63 -6.21 -7.69
C ILE A 141 22.98 -5.52 -7.83
N PRO A 142 23.27 -4.78 -8.93
CA PRO A 142 24.56 -4.09 -9.05
C PRO A 142 24.73 -3.03 -7.95
N TRP A 143 23.65 -2.34 -7.56
CA TRP A 143 23.68 -1.42 -6.41
C TRP A 143 24.09 -2.14 -5.13
N LYS A 144 23.48 -3.29 -4.84
CA LYS A 144 23.76 -4.10 -3.65
C LYS A 144 25.23 -4.56 -3.62
N GLN A 145 25.78 -4.96 -4.75
CA GLN A 145 27.20 -5.32 -4.87
C GLN A 145 28.12 -4.11 -4.60
N GLU A 146 27.82 -2.96 -5.21
CA GLU A 146 28.60 -1.72 -5.03
C GLU A 146 28.58 -1.23 -3.58
N ILE A 147 27.41 -1.23 -2.93
CA ILE A 147 27.31 -0.75 -1.54
C ILE A 147 28.01 -1.68 -0.54
N TRP A 148 27.93 -3.00 -0.68
CA TRP A 148 28.62 -3.90 0.27
C TRP A 148 30.13 -3.81 0.12
N THR A 149 30.61 -3.70 -1.13
CA THR A 149 32.02 -3.43 -1.42
C THR A 149 32.45 -2.09 -0.80
N GLY A 150 31.68 -1.03 -1.03
CA GLY A 150 31.96 0.30 -0.48
C GLY A 150 31.96 0.31 1.05
N ILE A 151 30.98 -0.33 1.71
CA ILE A 151 30.91 -0.41 3.19
C ILE A 151 32.12 -1.13 3.77
N ARG A 152 32.56 -2.22 3.13
CA ARG A 152 33.77 -2.93 3.52
C ARG A 152 35.00 -2.02 3.39
N ASP A 153 35.13 -1.34 2.27
CA ASP A 153 36.30 -0.50 1.96
C ASP A 153 36.39 0.75 2.85
N LEU A 154 35.28 1.18 3.47
CA LEU A 154 35.29 2.22 4.51
C LEU A 154 36.06 1.78 5.77
N GLY A 155 36.18 0.48 6.04
CA GLY A 155 36.90 -0.05 7.21
C GLY A 155 36.26 0.27 8.57
N ILE A 156 35.01 0.75 8.59
CA ILE A 156 34.29 1.16 9.82
C ILE A 156 33.74 -0.07 10.58
N PHE A 157 33.44 -1.16 9.87
CA PHE A 157 32.81 -2.35 10.43
C PHE A 157 33.77 -3.55 10.47
N GLU A 158 34.56 -3.65 11.54
CA GLU A 158 35.61 -4.67 11.71
C GLU A 158 35.12 -6.13 11.58
N LYS A 159 33.86 -6.39 11.95
CA LYS A 159 33.27 -7.75 11.95
C LYS A 159 32.62 -8.13 10.61
N MET A 160 32.62 -7.25 9.62
CA MET A 160 31.97 -7.52 8.34
C MET A 160 32.63 -8.70 7.62
N SER A 161 31.84 -9.72 7.27
CA SER A 161 32.30 -10.76 6.34
C SER A 161 32.20 -10.29 4.89
N GLU A 162 33.21 -10.65 4.09
CA GLU A 162 33.22 -10.42 2.64
C GLU A 162 32.13 -11.24 1.93
N GLN A 163 31.92 -12.48 2.36
CA GLN A 163 30.92 -13.37 1.80
C GLN A 163 29.70 -13.47 2.73
N ILE A 164 28.56 -13.76 2.13
CA ILE A 164 27.34 -14.07 2.86
C ILE A 164 27.54 -15.43 3.53
N ASP A 165 27.45 -15.48 4.86
CA ASP A 165 27.44 -16.72 5.62
C ASP A 165 26.01 -17.29 5.65
N PRO A 166 25.72 -18.39 4.93
CA PRO A 166 24.38 -18.96 4.87
C PRO A 166 23.96 -19.64 6.18
N ASP A 167 24.89 -19.91 7.10
CA ASP A 167 24.65 -20.61 8.35
C ASP A 167 24.32 -19.64 9.51
N VAL A 168 24.46 -18.32 9.29
CA VAL A 168 24.01 -17.31 10.25
C VAL A 168 22.51 -17.39 10.40
N GLU A 169 22.04 -17.66 11.61
CA GLU A 169 20.61 -17.61 11.96
C GLU A 169 20.11 -16.16 11.94
N ILE A 170 19.18 -15.86 11.02
CA ILE A 170 18.56 -14.55 10.94
C ILE A 170 17.70 -14.29 12.19
N GLN A 171 17.98 -13.18 12.86
CA GLN A 171 17.13 -12.68 13.93
C GLN A 171 15.80 -12.18 13.37
N THR A 172 14.73 -12.89 13.72
CA THR A 172 13.36 -12.52 13.37
C THR A 172 12.99 -11.21 14.06
N ARG A 173 12.14 -10.38 13.43
CA ARG A 173 11.64 -9.13 14.03
C ARG A 173 10.85 -9.38 15.30
N TYR A 174 10.01 -10.41 15.27
CA TYR A 174 9.14 -10.80 16.37
C TYR A 174 9.32 -12.26 16.75
N ARG A 175 8.96 -12.59 17.98
CA ARG A 175 8.84 -13.96 18.46
C ARG A 175 7.54 -14.17 19.23
N ILE A 176 7.05 -15.40 19.19
CA ILE A 176 5.88 -15.84 19.92
C ILE A 176 6.29 -16.41 21.28
N VAL A 177 5.62 -15.96 22.34
CA VAL A 177 5.82 -16.42 23.71
C VAL A 177 4.50 -16.96 24.25
N ALA A 178 4.53 -18.17 24.81
CA ALA A 178 3.36 -18.74 25.44
C ALA A 178 3.00 -18.01 26.73
N VAL A 179 1.70 -17.78 26.96
CA VAL A 179 1.22 -17.27 28.24
C VAL A 179 1.03 -18.43 29.21
N GLY A 180 1.70 -18.40 30.35
CA GLY A 180 1.51 -19.38 31.42
C GLY A 180 0.18 -19.17 32.15
N LYS A 181 -0.39 -20.22 32.77
CA LYS A 181 -1.53 -20.10 33.68
C LYS A 181 -1.07 -19.38 34.95
N GLY A 182 -1.60 -18.19 35.25
CA GLY A 182 -1.36 -17.48 36.51
C GLY A 182 -0.33 -16.34 36.49
N VAL A 183 0.00 -15.77 35.33
CA VAL A 183 0.78 -14.52 35.28
C VAL A 183 -0.18 -13.34 35.45
N GLU A 184 0.07 -12.54 36.50
CA GLU A 184 -0.71 -11.38 36.92
C GLU A 184 -0.96 -10.37 35.78
N GLU A 185 -2.11 -9.72 35.87
CA GLU A 185 -2.59 -8.64 34.99
C GLU A 185 -1.69 -7.40 35.16
N GLU A 186 -0.58 -7.33 34.43
CA GLU A 186 0.00 -6.02 34.11
C GLU A 186 -1.09 -5.24 33.36
N SER A 187 -1.45 -4.07 33.90
CA SER A 187 -2.58 -3.24 33.45
C SER A 187 -2.65 -3.14 31.93
N GLU A 188 -3.58 -3.90 31.33
CA GLU A 188 -3.79 -3.99 29.88
C GLU A 188 -4.30 -2.66 29.27
N ASP A 189 -4.62 -1.68 30.12
CA ASP A 189 -5.19 -0.38 29.76
C ASP A 189 -4.14 0.69 29.37
N ALA A 190 -2.87 0.53 29.72
CA ALA A 190 -1.87 1.61 29.59
C ALA A 190 -1.27 1.77 28.18
N GLU A 191 -1.42 0.79 27.28
CA GLU A 191 -0.79 0.79 25.95
C GLU A 191 -1.78 0.62 24.77
N PHE A 192 -3.08 0.84 24.98
CA PHE A 192 -4.04 1.04 23.86
C PHE A 192 -3.84 2.38 23.12
N SER A 193 -2.70 3.07 23.34
CA SER A 193 -2.51 4.49 23.06
C SER A 193 -2.10 4.87 21.63
N GLU A 194 -2.01 3.94 20.68
CA GLU A 194 -1.61 4.27 19.30
C GLU A 194 -2.36 3.47 18.20
N SER A 195 -3.62 3.06 18.42
CA SER A 195 -4.42 2.59 17.27
C SER A 195 -4.84 3.78 16.41
N ASP A 196 -4.26 3.87 15.24
CA ASP A 196 -4.66 4.77 14.16
C ASP A 196 -6.03 4.40 13.53
N TYR A 197 -6.73 3.38 14.05
CA TYR A 197 -7.97 2.82 13.51
C TYR A 197 -9.09 2.73 14.56
N GLU A 198 -10.33 2.96 14.11
CA GLU A 198 -11.56 2.79 14.88
C GLU A 198 -12.35 1.58 14.39
N ALA A 199 -13.01 0.85 15.31
CA ALA A 199 -13.97 -0.18 14.93
C ALA A 199 -15.30 0.47 14.52
N LEU A 200 -15.69 0.31 13.25
CA LEU A 200 -16.98 0.77 12.76
C LEU A 200 -17.92 -0.40 12.55
N ARG A 201 -19.16 -0.25 13.00
CA ARG A 201 -20.21 -1.24 12.80
C ARG A 201 -20.83 -1.08 11.42
N VAL A 202 -21.06 -2.18 10.73
CA VAL A 202 -21.79 -2.19 9.45
C VAL A 202 -23.27 -1.95 9.71
N ALA A 203 -23.78 -0.84 9.18
CA ALA A 203 -25.21 -0.49 9.22
C ALA A 203 -26.00 -1.20 8.13
N SER A 204 -25.43 -1.27 6.92
CA SER A 204 -26.04 -1.95 5.77
C SER A 204 -24.99 -2.28 4.70
N ASN A 205 -25.26 -3.29 3.88
CA ASN A 205 -24.41 -3.72 2.77
C ASN A 205 -25.27 -4.23 1.60
N VAL A 206 -25.54 -3.36 0.64
CA VAL A 206 -26.52 -3.62 -0.43
C VAL A 206 -25.83 -3.71 -1.78
N ARG A 207 -26.20 -4.70 -2.58
CA ARG A 207 -25.79 -4.75 -3.99
C ARG A 207 -26.58 -3.71 -4.78
N VAL A 208 -25.86 -2.78 -5.43
CA VAL A 208 -26.45 -1.68 -6.20
C VAL A 208 -26.50 -1.93 -7.71
N THR A 209 -25.96 -3.06 -8.16
CA THR A 209 -26.14 -3.56 -9.52
C THR A 209 -27.22 -4.64 -9.58
N SER A 210 -27.88 -4.80 -10.72
CA SER A 210 -28.82 -5.91 -10.95
C SER A 210 -28.12 -7.28 -10.74
N GLU A 211 -28.86 -8.30 -10.29
CA GLU A 211 -28.29 -9.64 -10.07
C GLU A 211 -27.71 -10.25 -11.35
N ALA A 212 -28.33 -9.94 -12.50
CA ALA A 212 -27.89 -10.35 -13.83
C ALA A 212 -26.61 -9.63 -14.30
N HIS A 213 -26.28 -8.47 -13.73
CA HIS A 213 -25.07 -7.75 -14.08
C HIS A 213 -23.80 -8.53 -13.64
N PHE A 214 -22.79 -8.58 -14.50
CA PHE A 214 -21.57 -9.36 -14.26
C PHE A 214 -20.75 -8.86 -13.06
N GLN A 215 -20.82 -7.56 -12.77
CA GLN A 215 -20.08 -6.90 -11.70
C GLN A 215 -20.95 -6.75 -10.45
N ASP A 216 -20.59 -7.45 -9.37
CA ASP A 216 -21.16 -7.21 -8.05
C ASP A 216 -20.58 -5.91 -7.49
N THR A 217 -21.41 -4.88 -7.29
CA THR A 217 -21.02 -3.61 -6.67
C THR A 217 -21.86 -3.37 -5.44
N ARG A 218 -21.20 -3.07 -4.33
CA ARG A 218 -21.81 -2.90 -3.01
C ARG A 218 -21.80 -1.43 -2.60
N LEU A 219 -22.92 -0.95 -2.09
CA LEU A 219 -22.98 0.24 -1.26
C LEU A 219 -22.99 -0.22 0.20
N VAL A 220 -21.93 0.11 0.92
CA VAL A 220 -21.75 -0.30 2.33
C VAL A 220 -21.74 0.93 3.19
N LYS A 221 -22.57 0.91 4.24
CA LYS A 221 -22.70 1.98 5.22
C LYS A 221 -22.12 1.52 6.55
N PHE A 222 -21.24 2.34 7.10
CA PHE A 222 -20.68 2.15 8.44
C PHE A 222 -21.19 3.24 9.38
N GLU A 223 -21.50 2.85 10.61
CA GLU A 223 -21.87 3.77 11.69
C GLU A 223 -20.60 4.38 12.29
N ILE A 224 -20.60 5.70 12.47
CA ILE A 224 -19.55 6.41 13.19
C ILE A 224 -19.98 6.48 14.66
N PRO A 225 -19.20 5.89 15.60
CA PRO A 225 -19.50 5.99 17.03
C PRO A 225 -19.56 7.45 17.49
N VAL A 226 -20.48 7.74 18.42
CA VAL A 226 -20.59 9.08 19.05
C VAL A 226 -19.28 9.47 19.73
N GLU A 227 -18.66 8.51 20.41
CA GLU A 227 -17.36 8.65 21.04
C GLU A 227 -16.35 7.78 20.28
N SER A 228 -15.65 8.38 19.32
CA SER A 228 -14.52 7.74 18.65
C SER A 228 -13.20 8.12 19.31
N ARG A 229 -12.28 7.16 19.37
CA ARG A 229 -10.91 7.34 19.86
C ARG A 229 -10.02 8.13 18.90
N ILE A 230 -10.41 8.23 17.63
CA ILE A 230 -9.69 8.98 16.60
C ILE A 230 -10.63 9.94 15.85
N PRO A 231 -10.10 10.99 15.19
CA PRO A 231 -10.93 11.85 14.36
C PRO A 231 -11.57 11.09 13.19
N MET A 232 -12.90 11.06 13.16
CA MET A 232 -13.72 10.46 12.10
C MET A 232 -14.45 11.52 11.24
N THR A 233 -13.92 12.73 11.21
CA THR A 233 -14.39 13.81 10.32
C THR A 233 -13.70 13.73 8.96
N TYR A 234 -14.43 14.01 7.89
CA TYR A 234 -13.89 13.99 6.53
C TYR A 234 -14.49 15.10 5.66
N LEU A 235 -13.78 15.42 4.59
CA LEU A 235 -14.23 16.29 3.51
C LEU A 235 -14.53 15.46 2.25
N PRO A 236 -15.29 15.99 1.29
CA PRO A 236 -15.42 15.32 0.00
C PRO A 236 -14.06 15.05 -0.62
N GLY A 237 -13.91 13.86 -1.19
CA GLY A 237 -12.65 13.40 -1.77
C GLY A 237 -11.74 12.66 -0.80
N ASP A 238 -11.99 12.71 0.51
CA ASP A 238 -11.27 11.88 1.47
C ASP A 238 -11.57 10.38 1.29
N VAL A 239 -10.67 9.54 1.83
CA VAL A 239 -10.74 8.09 1.70
C VAL A 239 -10.91 7.41 3.05
N LEU A 240 -11.69 6.33 3.07
CA LEU A 240 -11.76 5.41 4.20
C LEU A 240 -10.77 4.26 3.96
N MET A 241 -9.85 4.07 4.90
CA MET A 241 -8.90 2.97 4.93
C MET A 241 -9.55 1.78 5.66
N VAL A 242 -9.90 0.72 4.93
CA VAL A 242 -10.54 -0.48 5.49
C VAL A 242 -9.51 -1.58 5.74
N ARG A 243 -9.48 -2.18 6.93
CA ARG A 243 -8.62 -3.34 7.26
C ARG A 243 -9.37 -4.66 7.04
N PRO A 244 -9.01 -5.46 6.02
CA PRO A 244 -9.60 -6.78 5.82
C PRO A 244 -8.89 -7.85 6.66
N TYR A 245 -9.46 -9.06 6.66
CA TYR A 245 -8.82 -10.28 7.15
C TYR A 245 -8.95 -11.41 6.13
N ASN A 246 -8.10 -12.45 6.25
CA ASN A 246 -8.09 -13.58 5.34
C ASN A 246 -9.41 -14.37 5.41
N PRO A 247 -9.92 -14.85 4.26
CA PRO A 247 -11.07 -15.73 4.25
C PRO A 247 -10.70 -17.10 4.85
N GLU A 248 -11.67 -17.75 5.49
CA GLU A 248 -11.50 -19.04 6.17
C GLU A 248 -10.88 -20.10 5.25
N GLU A 249 -11.29 -20.11 3.98
CA GLU A 249 -10.79 -21.05 2.99
C GLU A 249 -9.28 -20.91 2.74
N THR A 250 -8.77 -19.67 2.73
CA THR A 250 -7.32 -19.41 2.58
C THR A 250 -6.54 -19.78 3.84
N VAL A 251 -7.09 -19.47 5.01
CA VAL A 251 -6.47 -19.83 6.30
C VAL A 251 -6.33 -21.35 6.43
N LYS A 252 -7.37 -22.09 6.03
CA LYS A 252 -7.37 -23.55 6.02
C LYS A 252 -6.26 -24.13 5.14
N ILE A 253 -6.09 -23.63 3.91
CA ILE A 253 -5.00 -24.05 3.00
C ILE A 253 -3.63 -23.83 3.67
N ALA A 254 -3.42 -22.67 4.30
CA ALA A 254 -2.16 -22.37 4.97
C ALA A 254 -1.91 -23.28 6.18
N ILE A 255 -2.93 -23.53 7.02
CA ILE A 255 -2.83 -24.43 8.18
C ILE A 255 -2.47 -25.86 7.74
N GLU A 256 -3.16 -26.38 6.73
CA GLU A 256 -2.89 -27.73 6.19
C GLU A 256 -1.46 -27.85 5.64
N ALA A 257 -0.98 -26.81 4.95
CA ALA A 257 0.37 -26.78 4.38
C ALA A 257 1.47 -26.67 5.45
N LEU A 258 1.27 -25.83 6.47
CA LEU A 258 2.22 -25.60 7.56
C LEU A 258 2.23 -26.75 8.58
N GLY A 259 1.13 -27.50 8.70
CA GLY A 259 1.05 -28.68 9.55
C GLY A 259 1.05 -28.39 11.05
N TYR A 260 0.58 -27.20 11.45
CA TYR A 260 0.45 -26.86 12.87
C TYR A 260 -0.71 -27.61 13.52
N SER A 261 -0.50 -28.11 14.76
CA SER A 261 -1.53 -28.80 15.52
C SER A 261 -2.63 -27.85 16.00
N GLU A 262 -3.83 -28.39 16.23
CA GLU A 262 -4.96 -27.67 16.84
C GLU A 262 -4.59 -27.00 18.16
N GLU A 263 -3.77 -27.65 18.98
CA GLU A 263 -3.27 -27.08 20.23
C GLU A 263 -2.41 -25.83 19.98
N MET A 264 -1.49 -25.88 19.01
CA MET A 264 -0.65 -24.71 18.68
C MET A 264 -1.46 -23.55 18.11
N LEU A 265 -2.47 -23.85 17.31
CA LEU A 265 -3.33 -22.84 16.66
C LEU A 265 -4.12 -22.03 17.68
N HIS A 266 -4.64 -22.69 18.73
CA HIS A 266 -5.55 -22.09 19.71
C HIS A 266 -4.87 -21.68 21.02
N ARG A 267 -3.59 -22.05 21.22
CA ARG A 267 -2.84 -21.64 22.40
C ARG A 267 -2.74 -20.11 22.47
N THR A 268 -3.06 -19.57 23.64
CA THR A 268 -2.87 -18.14 23.91
C THR A 268 -1.38 -17.80 23.98
N VAL A 269 -1.00 -16.79 23.21
CA VAL A 269 0.38 -16.31 23.07
C VAL A 269 0.45 -14.79 23.13
N LYS A 270 1.65 -14.28 23.42
CA LYS A 270 2.05 -12.88 23.19
C LYS A 270 3.03 -12.84 22.02
N VAL A 271 2.87 -11.85 21.15
CA VAL A 271 3.91 -11.49 20.18
C VAL A 271 4.79 -10.44 20.85
N VAL A 272 6.10 -10.64 20.87
CA VAL A 272 7.05 -9.68 21.45
C VAL A 272 8.15 -9.37 20.45
N LYS A 273 8.77 -8.20 20.61
CA LYS A 273 9.98 -7.85 19.85
C LYS A 273 11.06 -8.90 20.09
N ASN A 274 11.67 -9.34 19.00
CA ASN A 274 12.86 -10.17 19.04
C ASN A 274 14.08 -9.40 18.53
N ASP A 275 13.87 -8.40 17.66
CA ASP A 275 14.84 -7.38 17.28
C ASP A 275 14.55 -6.07 18.03
N GLN A 276 15.54 -5.53 18.74
CA GLN A 276 15.38 -4.33 19.56
C GLN A 276 15.04 -3.07 18.76
N PHE A 277 15.35 -3.06 17.46
CA PHE A 277 15.07 -1.94 16.57
C PHE A 277 13.74 -2.08 15.83
N SER A 278 13.06 -3.21 15.97
CA SER A 278 11.71 -3.37 15.43
C SER A 278 10.70 -2.54 16.21
N LYS A 279 9.63 -2.11 15.52
CA LYS A 279 8.48 -1.49 16.18
C LYS A 279 7.83 -2.46 17.16
N ASN A 280 7.01 -1.93 18.06
CA ASN A 280 6.14 -2.81 18.83
C ASN A 280 5.19 -3.55 17.87
N PRO A 281 4.85 -4.82 18.15
CA PRO A 281 3.84 -5.53 17.39
C PRO A 281 2.54 -4.72 17.36
N PRO A 282 1.77 -4.73 16.26
CA PRO A 282 0.54 -3.95 16.16
C PRO A 282 -0.58 -4.61 16.97
N TYR A 283 -0.51 -4.48 18.29
CA TYR A 283 -1.45 -5.10 19.24
C TYR A 283 -2.89 -4.66 18.97
N PHE A 284 -3.12 -3.48 18.38
CA PHE A 284 -4.46 -3.06 17.94
C PHE A 284 -5.12 -4.03 16.93
N LEU A 285 -4.35 -4.82 16.18
CA LEU A 285 -4.88 -5.77 15.19
C LEU A 285 -5.32 -7.11 15.80
N PHE A 286 -4.63 -7.57 16.85
CA PHE A 286 -4.76 -8.95 17.33
C PHE A 286 -4.72 -9.10 18.85
N GLY A 287 -4.66 -8.00 19.59
CA GLY A 287 -4.57 -7.93 21.06
C GLY A 287 -3.17 -8.20 21.61
N HIS A 288 -2.95 -7.86 22.88
CA HIS A 288 -1.73 -8.26 23.60
C HIS A 288 -1.67 -9.77 23.84
N ARG A 289 -2.85 -10.40 24.01
CA ARG A 289 -3.03 -11.85 24.06
C ARG A 289 -3.77 -12.29 22.80
N THR A 290 -3.15 -13.17 22.05
CA THR A 290 -3.66 -13.60 20.75
C THR A 290 -3.48 -15.11 20.56
N THR A 291 -3.83 -15.62 19.38
CA THR A 291 -3.58 -17.00 18.99
C THR A 291 -2.89 -17.03 17.63
N LEU A 292 -2.23 -18.14 17.30
CA LEU A 292 -1.65 -18.31 15.98
C LEU A 292 -2.73 -18.27 14.89
N LEU A 293 -3.93 -18.81 15.17
CA LEU A 293 -5.07 -18.69 14.27
C LEU A 293 -5.44 -17.24 14.00
N THR A 294 -5.51 -16.40 15.04
CA THR A 294 -5.79 -14.96 14.90
C THR A 294 -4.71 -14.25 14.07
N LEU A 295 -3.43 -14.61 14.23
CA LEU A 295 -2.35 -14.05 13.42
C LEU A 295 -2.49 -14.45 11.93
N LEU A 296 -2.82 -15.71 11.64
CA LEU A 296 -3.08 -16.19 10.28
C LEU A 296 -4.33 -15.53 9.67
N GLN A 297 -5.32 -15.18 10.48
CA GLN A 297 -6.53 -14.49 10.00
C GLN A 297 -6.30 -13.00 9.76
N ARG A 298 -5.71 -12.28 10.72
CA ARG A 298 -5.74 -10.81 10.78
C ARG A 298 -4.40 -10.14 10.50
N TYR A 299 -3.29 -10.82 10.69
CA TYR A 299 -1.96 -10.22 10.59
C TYR A 299 -1.27 -10.56 9.27
N PHE A 300 -1.07 -11.85 8.97
CA PHE A 300 -0.31 -12.26 7.78
C PHE A 300 -1.14 -12.22 6.50
N ASP A 301 -0.61 -11.68 5.41
CA ASP A 301 -1.30 -11.67 4.11
C ASP A 301 -1.09 -12.99 3.38
N LEU A 302 -2.08 -13.88 3.48
CA LEU A 302 -2.05 -15.20 2.87
C LEU A 302 -2.57 -15.20 1.43
N GLN A 303 -3.27 -14.13 1.02
CA GLN A 303 -3.81 -13.97 -0.33
C GLN A 303 -2.88 -13.21 -1.27
N GLN A 304 -1.86 -12.52 -0.75
CA GLN A 304 -0.86 -11.87 -1.59
C GLN A 304 -0.17 -12.87 -2.51
N ILE A 305 0.15 -12.44 -3.72
CA ILE A 305 1.12 -13.13 -4.56
C ILE A 305 2.49 -13.01 -3.87
N PRO A 306 3.18 -14.13 -3.60
CA PRO A 306 4.47 -14.11 -2.92
C PRO A 306 5.49 -13.35 -3.76
N LYS A 307 6.26 -12.48 -3.09
CA LYS A 307 7.34 -11.72 -3.71
C LYS A 307 8.59 -12.59 -3.83
N ARG A 308 9.59 -12.14 -4.60
CA ARG A 308 10.88 -12.82 -4.69
C ARG A 308 11.51 -13.08 -3.30
N SER A 309 11.43 -12.11 -2.39
CA SER A 309 11.90 -12.22 -1.01
C SER A 309 11.26 -13.38 -0.22
N PHE A 310 10.01 -13.73 -0.51
CA PHE A 310 9.37 -14.90 0.07
C PHE A 310 10.10 -16.18 -0.35
N PHE A 311 10.40 -16.33 -1.64
CA PHE A 311 11.13 -17.49 -2.17
C PHE A 311 12.58 -17.53 -1.66
N GLU A 312 13.25 -16.38 -1.54
CA GLU A 312 14.58 -16.28 -0.92
C GLU A 312 14.55 -16.85 0.52
N MET A 313 13.56 -16.45 1.32
CA MET A 313 13.45 -16.90 2.71
C MET A 313 13.03 -18.37 2.82
N MET A 314 12.12 -18.83 1.96
CA MET A 314 11.76 -20.25 1.88
C MET A 314 12.98 -21.09 1.50
N ALA A 315 13.79 -20.66 0.53
CA ALA A 315 15.03 -21.33 0.14
C ALA A 315 16.05 -21.37 1.29
N TYR A 316 16.18 -20.27 2.03
CA TYR A 316 17.06 -20.18 3.20
C TYR A 316 16.68 -21.23 4.27
N TYR A 317 15.40 -21.32 4.63
CA TYR A 317 14.92 -22.29 5.63
C TYR A 317 14.75 -23.73 5.13
N SER A 318 14.81 -23.95 3.81
CA SER A 318 14.60 -25.27 3.24
C SER A 318 15.75 -26.22 3.58
N LYS A 319 15.35 -27.41 4.04
CA LYS A 319 16.23 -28.57 4.31
C LYS A 319 16.05 -29.69 3.29
N ASP A 320 15.08 -29.56 2.40
CA ASP A 320 14.87 -30.52 1.31
C ASP A 320 15.66 -30.04 0.08
N PRO A 321 16.61 -30.83 -0.46
CA PRO A 321 17.47 -30.37 -1.56
C PRO A 321 16.70 -29.96 -2.81
N SER A 322 15.64 -30.70 -3.17
CA SER A 322 14.86 -30.47 -4.39
C SER A 322 14.02 -29.20 -4.27
N GLU A 323 13.27 -29.05 -3.17
CA GLU A 323 12.52 -27.82 -2.93
C GLU A 323 13.45 -26.61 -2.79
N LYS A 324 14.60 -26.77 -2.12
CA LYS A 324 15.58 -25.68 -1.96
C LYS A 324 16.13 -25.21 -3.30
N GLU A 325 16.45 -26.13 -4.21
CA GLU A 325 16.90 -25.80 -5.56
C GLU A 325 15.82 -25.02 -6.31
N ARG A 326 14.57 -25.54 -6.33
CA ARG A 326 13.47 -24.85 -7.01
C ARG A 326 13.15 -23.48 -6.42
N LEU A 327 13.22 -23.33 -5.09
CA LEU A 327 13.01 -22.06 -4.40
C LEU A 327 14.13 -21.06 -4.73
N ARG A 328 15.37 -21.53 -4.92
CA ARG A 328 16.50 -20.69 -5.38
C ARG A 328 16.31 -20.23 -6.82
N GLU A 329 15.85 -21.11 -7.71
CA GLU A 329 15.50 -20.72 -9.09
C GLU A 329 14.45 -19.60 -9.09
N LEU A 330 13.34 -19.80 -8.35
CA LEU A 330 12.26 -18.81 -8.26
C LEU A 330 12.65 -17.50 -7.56
N SER A 331 13.78 -17.48 -6.86
CA SER A 331 14.31 -16.27 -6.23
C SER A 331 15.50 -15.65 -6.97
N SER A 332 16.01 -16.31 -8.02
CA SER A 332 17.14 -15.78 -8.77
C SER A 332 16.69 -14.76 -9.82
N PRO A 333 17.56 -13.83 -10.21
CA PRO A 333 17.30 -12.88 -11.29
C PRO A 333 17.04 -13.59 -12.63
N GLU A 334 17.78 -14.66 -12.90
CA GLU A 334 17.66 -15.47 -14.11
C GLU A 334 16.34 -16.25 -14.15
N GLY A 335 15.82 -16.63 -12.98
CA GLY A 335 14.54 -17.32 -12.82
C GLY A 335 13.33 -16.39 -12.74
N LEU A 336 13.45 -15.11 -13.12
CA LEU A 336 12.32 -14.18 -13.09
C LEU A 336 11.13 -14.67 -13.91
N ASP A 337 11.37 -15.17 -15.13
CA ASP A 337 10.27 -15.59 -16.00
C ASP A 337 9.54 -16.81 -15.42
N ASP A 338 10.30 -17.73 -14.79
CA ASP A 338 9.78 -18.84 -14.01
C ASP A 338 8.95 -18.38 -12.80
N LEU A 339 9.43 -17.36 -12.07
CA LEU A 339 8.68 -16.73 -10.97
C LEU A 339 7.40 -16.05 -11.48
N LEU A 340 7.45 -15.39 -12.64
CA LEU A 340 6.29 -14.76 -13.26
C LEU A 340 5.26 -15.82 -13.68
N ASP A 341 5.69 -16.91 -14.33
CA ASP A 341 4.81 -18.01 -14.75
C ASP A 341 4.24 -18.77 -13.56
N TYR A 342 5.07 -19.08 -12.57
CA TYR A 342 4.63 -19.68 -11.33
C TYR A 342 3.68 -18.70 -10.61
N ALA A 343 4.16 -17.64 -9.99
CA ALA A 343 3.35 -16.85 -9.06
C ALA A 343 2.44 -15.83 -9.76
N ASN A 344 3.02 -14.94 -10.57
CA ASN A 344 2.37 -13.68 -10.96
C ASN A 344 1.27 -13.86 -12.01
N ARG A 345 1.56 -14.57 -13.12
CA ARG A 345 0.64 -14.83 -14.23
C ARG A 345 -0.51 -15.77 -13.80
N CYS A 346 -0.22 -16.73 -12.92
CA CYS A 346 -1.25 -17.60 -12.31
C CYS A 346 -1.97 -16.96 -11.12
N ARG A 347 -1.47 -15.82 -10.61
CA ARG A 347 -1.95 -15.16 -9.40
C ARG A 347 -2.01 -16.13 -8.21
N ARG A 348 -0.98 -16.99 -8.11
CA ARG A 348 -0.86 -17.97 -7.04
C ARG A 348 -0.69 -17.24 -5.72
N THR A 349 -1.48 -17.63 -4.72
CA THR A 349 -1.43 -16.99 -3.40
C THR A 349 -0.29 -17.55 -2.56
N THR A 350 0.06 -16.82 -1.50
CA THR A 350 1.06 -17.26 -0.54
C THR A 350 0.64 -18.55 0.17
N ALA A 351 -0.65 -18.70 0.53
CA ALA A 351 -1.18 -19.94 1.09
C ALA A 351 -1.04 -21.14 0.13
N GLU A 352 -1.36 -20.96 -1.15
CA GLU A 352 -1.19 -22.00 -2.18
C GLU A 352 0.30 -22.36 -2.34
N THR A 353 1.19 -21.38 -2.26
CA THR A 353 2.63 -21.59 -2.39
C THR A 353 3.17 -22.42 -1.23
N PHE A 354 2.72 -22.20 0.01
CA PHE A 354 3.10 -23.10 1.11
C PHE A 354 2.71 -24.55 0.84
N ARG A 355 1.54 -24.78 0.25
CA ARG A 355 1.07 -26.13 -0.12
C ARG A 355 1.93 -26.78 -1.21
N ASP A 356 2.44 -25.98 -2.14
CA ASP A 356 3.28 -26.44 -3.25
C ASP A 356 4.71 -26.81 -2.81
N PHE A 357 5.18 -26.32 -1.65
CA PHE A 357 6.49 -26.66 -1.05
C PHE A 357 6.32 -27.34 0.33
N PRO A 358 5.69 -28.52 0.39
CA PRO A 358 5.25 -29.13 1.65
C PRO A 358 6.40 -29.55 2.57
N ALA A 359 7.56 -29.98 2.05
CA ALA A 359 8.68 -30.43 2.89
C ALA A 359 9.34 -29.27 3.63
N THR A 360 9.39 -28.10 2.99
CA THR A 360 9.87 -26.84 3.56
C THR A 360 8.83 -26.24 4.50
N SER A 361 7.57 -26.11 4.05
CA SER A 361 6.50 -25.47 4.83
C SER A 361 6.26 -26.12 6.19
N LYS A 362 6.25 -27.46 6.27
CA LYS A 362 6.06 -28.21 7.53
C LYS A 362 7.19 -28.03 8.54
N LYS A 363 8.35 -27.54 8.10
CA LYS A 363 9.53 -27.33 8.96
C LYS A 363 9.66 -25.89 9.43
N LEU A 364 8.76 -24.99 9.01
CA LEU A 364 8.79 -23.59 9.42
C LEU A 364 8.31 -23.43 10.87
N GLY A 365 9.22 -22.95 11.73
CA GLY A 365 8.85 -22.51 13.07
C GLY A 365 7.97 -21.26 13.04
N LEU A 366 7.20 -21.05 14.11
CA LEU A 366 6.24 -19.93 14.21
C LEU A 366 6.88 -18.56 14.00
N ASN A 367 8.11 -18.40 14.51
CA ASN A 367 8.82 -17.12 14.42
C ASN A 367 9.29 -16.83 12.98
N HIS A 368 9.55 -17.85 12.17
CA HIS A 368 9.99 -17.67 10.77
C HIS A 368 8.92 -16.99 9.93
N LEU A 369 7.64 -17.16 10.27
CA LEU A 369 6.53 -16.51 9.58
C LEU A 369 6.65 -14.98 9.58
N PHE A 370 7.24 -14.39 10.62
CA PHE A 370 7.45 -12.94 10.69
C PHE A 370 8.51 -12.42 9.71
N GLU A 371 9.38 -13.28 9.19
CA GLU A 371 10.36 -12.91 8.15
C GLU A 371 9.88 -13.26 6.75
N ILE A 372 9.07 -14.31 6.62
CA ILE A 372 8.58 -14.83 5.33
C ILE A 372 7.35 -14.05 4.85
N LEU A 373 6.40 -13.78 5.76
CA LEU A 373 5.09 -13.24 5.41
C LEU A 373 5.04 -11.72 5.55
N THR A 374 4.27 -11.10 4.65
CA THR A 374 3.90 -9.70 4.74
C THR A 374 2.66 -9.52 5.61
N VAL A 375 2.44 -8.30 6.08
CA VAL A 375 1.25 -7.94 6.86
C VAL A 375 0.11 -7.53 5.92
N ILE A 376 -1.12 -7.93 6.24
CA ILE A 376 -2.32 -7.49 5.51
C ILE A 376 -2.39 -5.96 5.53
N ARG A 377 -2.42 -5.37 4.35
CA ARG A 377 -2.50 -3.91 4.19
C ARG A 377 -3.96 -3.44 4.20
N PRO A 378 -4.22 -2.25 4.77
CA PRO A 378 -5.52 -1.62 4.64
C PRO A 378 -5.73 -1.19 3.19
N ARG A 379 -6.98 -1.16 2.72
CA ARG A 379 -7.33 -0.68 1.39
C ARG A 379 -8.08 0.64 1.48
N ALA A 380 -7.62 1.63 0.70
CA ALA A 380 -8.29 2.91 0.57
C ALA A 380 -9.49 2.81 -0.37
N PHE A 381 -10.60 3.42 0.01
CA PHE A 381 -11.77 3.64 -0.83
C PHE A 381 -12.20 5.09 -0.74
N SER A 382 -12.46 5.74 -1.86
CA SER A 382 -13.04 7.09 -1.88
C SER A 382 -14.39 7.07 -1.18
N ILE A 383 -14.60 7.99 -0.24
CA ILE A 383 -15.84 8.06 0.52
C ILE A 383 -16.98 8.50 -0.43
N ALA A 384 -18.10 7.77 -0.39
CA ALA A 384 -19.25 7.94 -1.27
C ALA A 384 -20.42 8.68 -0.64
N SER A 385 -20.34 9.06 0.64
CA SER A 385 -21.36 9.85 1.36
C SER A 385 -20.91 11.30 1.51
N ALA A 386 -21.87 12.23 1.60
CA ALA A 386 -21.58 13.59 2.06
C ALA A 386 -21.04 13.55 3.51
N PRO A 387 -20.15 14.48 3.90
CA PRO A 387 -19.65 14.59 5.27
C PRO A 387 -20.77 14.50 6.30
N SER A 388 -20.67 13.51 7.19
CA SER A 388 -21.66 13.22 8.22
C SER A 388 -20.95 12.83 9.52
N GLY A 389 -21.53 13.22 10.66
CA GLY A 389 -21.05 12.82 11.98
C GLY A 389 -21.55 11.44 12.43
N SER A 390 -22.49 10.83 11.72
CA SER A 390 -23.12 9.57 12.14
C SER A 390 -22.78 8.36 11.28
N HIS A 391 -22.34 8.56 10.04
CA HIS A 391 -22.06 7.47 9.13
C HIS A 391 -21.09 7.84 8.01
N VAL A 392 -20.53 6.80 7.39
CA VAL A 392 -19.72 6.89 6.17
C VAL A 392 -20.12 5.77 5.22
N GLU A 393 -20.22 6.08 3.93
CA GLU A 393 -20.60 5.11 2.89
C GLU A 393 -19.48 4.89 1.89
N LEU A 394 -19.34 3.65 1.43
CA LEU A 394 -18.41 3.24 0.37
C LEU A 394 -19.15 2.59 -0.79
N LEU A 395 -18.74 2.92 -2.02
CA LEU A 395 -19.15 2.22 -3.23
C LEU A 395 -18.02 1.29 -3.70
N VAL A 396 -18.21 -0.02 -3.61
CA VAL A 396 -17.15 -1.03 -3.77
C VAL A 396 -17.52 -2.05 -4.84
N ALA A 397 -16.77 -2.08 -5.93
CA ALA A 397 -16.85 -3.15 -6.92
C ALA A 397 -16.05 -4.37 -6.44
N LYS A 398 -16.72 -5.54 -6.34
CA LYS A 398 -16.08 -6.80 -5.97
C LYS A 398 -15.11 -7.25 -7.07
N VAL A 399 -13.82 -7.35 -6.73
CA VAL A 399 -12.82 -7.86 -7.66
C VAL A 399 -12.92 -9.38 -7.74
N GLU A 400 -13.29 -9.89 -8.91
CA GLU A 400 -13.29 -11.31 -9.24
C GLU A 400 -12.97 -11.53 -10.72
N TYR A 401 -11.97 -12.38 -11.02
CA TYR A 401 -11.49 -12.58 -12.39
C TYR A 401 -10.95 -13.99 -12.60
N LYS A 402 -10.82 -14.40 -13.87
CA LYS A 402 -10.17 -15.67 -14.23
C LYS A 402 -8.67 -15.44 -14.41
N SER A 403 -7.87 -16.38 -13.91
CA SER A 403 -6.41 -16.40 -14.13
C SER A 403 -6.04 -17.55 -15.07
N ARG A 404 -4.74 -17.85 -15.23
CA ARG A 404 -4.29 -19.09 -15.88
C ARG A 404 -4.71 -20.36 -15.12
N MET A 405 -5.09 -20.23 -13.85
CA MET A 405 -5.63 -21.32 -13.05
C MET A 405 -7.15 -21.41 -13.20
N ALA A 406 -7.67 -22.64 -13.02
CA ALA A 406 -9.11 -22.93 -13.15
C ALA A 406 -9.97 -22.13 -12.16
N ASP A 407 -9.47 -21.98 -10.92
CA ASP A 407 -10.17 -21.24 -9.88
C ASP A 407 -10.17 -19.74 -10.14
N ARG A 408 -11.34 -19.12 -9.88
CA ARG A 408 -11.49 -17.66 -9.94
C ARG A 408 -10.68 -17.00 -8.84
N ARG A 409 -9.98 -15.93 -9.21
CA ARG A 409 -9.21 -15.09 -8.29
C ARG A 409 -10.07 -13.96 -7.77
N ARG A 410 -9.89 -13.62 -6.50
CA ARG A 410 -10.73 -12.67 -5.77
C ARG A 410 -9.84 -11.66 -5.05
N GLY A 411 -10.24 -10.39 -5.05
CA GLY A 411 -9.53 -9.38 -4.26
C GLY A 411 -9.84 -9.56 -2.77
N LEU A 412 -8.81 -9.52 -1.90
CA LEU A 412 -8.96 -9.71 -0.45
C LEU A 412 -9.98 -8.74 0.14
N CYS A 413 -9.74 -7.43 0.04
CA CYS A 413 -10.57 -6.43 0.72
C CYS A 413 -11.98 -6.30 0.11
N SER A 414 -12.11 -6.36 -1.21
CA SER A 414 -13.42 -6.25 -1.86
C SER A 414 -14.31 -7.46 -1.59
N THR A 415 -13.71 -8.66 -1.49
CA THR A 415 -14.44 -9.88 -1.13
C THR A 415 -14.81 -9.90 0.35
N PHE A 416 -13.90 -9.41 1.21
CA PHE A 416 -14.19 -9.17 2.62
C PHE A 416 -15.41 -8.25 2.78
N ILE A 417 -15.40 -7.07 2.14
CA ILE A 417 -16.52 -6.11 2.19
C ILE A 417 -17.82 -6.74 1.64
N ALA A 418 -17.77 -7.47 0.53
CA ALA A 418 -18.95 -8.11 -0.04
C ALA A 418 -19.56 -9.22 0.84
N ARG A 419 -18.81 -9.75 1.83
CA ARG A 419 -19.28 -10.77 2.78
C ARG A 419 -19.81 -10.18 4.09
N LEU A 420 -19.58 -8.90 4.35
CA LEU A 420 -20.01 -8.24 5.59
C LEU A 420 -21.52 -8.24 5.75
N LYS A 421 -21.98 -8.46 6.98
CA LYS A 421 -23.38 -8.42 7.41
C LYS A 421 -23.60 -7.24 8.35
N GLU A 422 -24.86 -6.84 8.50
CA GLU A 422 -25.24 -5.84 9.49
C GLU A 422 -24.80 -6.29 10.89
N GLY A 423 -24.17 -5.38 11.63
CA GLY A 423 -23.60 -5.67 12.94
C GLY A 423 -22.15 -6.12 12.95
N ASP A 424 -21.56 -6.51 11.80
CA ASP A 424 -20.13 -6.81 11.74
C ASP A 424 -19.29 -5.56 12.08
N GLU A 425 -18.16 -5.75 12.75
CA GLU A 425 -17.21 -4.68 13.08
C GLU A 425 -15.99 -4.71 12.17
N VAL A 426 -15.59 -3.53 11.69
CA VAL A 426 -14.47 -3.37 10.77
C VAL A 426 -13.56 -2.24 11.22
N PHE A 427 -12.26 -2.50 11.30
CA PHE A 427 -11.29 -1.46 11.63
C PHE A 427 -11.06 -0.54 10.43
N CYS A 428 -11.39 0.74 10.64
CA CYS A 428 -11.34 1.79 9.63
C CYS A 428 -10.57 3.02 10.11
N LYS A 429 -9.99 3.77 9.17
CA LYS A 429 -9.35 5.07 9.42
C LYS A 429 -9.69 6.04 8.30
N ILE A 430 -10.01 7.29 8.63
CA ILE A 430 -10.11 8.35 7.62
C ILE A 430 -8.74 8.89 7.28
N ARG A 431 -8.46 9.03 5.99
CA ARG A 431 -7.24 9.67 5.48
C ARG A 431 -7.61 10.72 4.46
N ALA A 432 -6.91 11.85 4.52
CA ALA A 432 -7.04 12.90 3.51
C ALA A 432 -6.83 12.32 2.10
N GLY A 433 -7.76 12.63 1.20
CA GLY A 433 -7.72 12.21 -0.18
C GLY A 433 -6.72 12.99 -1.02
N THR A 434 -6.74 12.76 -2.34
CA THR A 434 -5.91 13.51 -3.27
C THR A 434 -6.59 14.79 -3.76
N PHE A 435 -7.91 14.76 -3.89
CA PHE A 435 -8.66 15.92 -4.35
C PHE A 435 -8.64 17.08 -3.35
N ARG A 436 -8.51 18.29 -3.91
CA ARG A 436 -8.69 19.57 -3.24
C ARG A 436 -9.74 20.35 -4.01
N PHE A 437 -10.99 20.19 -3.60
CA PHE A 437 -12.10 20.88 -4.23
C PHE A 437 -12.04 22.40 -3.94
N PRO A 438 -12.49 23.25 -4.88
CA PRO A 438 -12.63 24.67 -4.64
C PRO A 438 -13.77 24.95 -3.65
N THR A 439 -14.07 26.23 -3.41
CA THR A 439 -15.24 26.61 -2.60
C THR A 439 -16.52 25.97 -3.15
N PRO A 440 -17.52 25.68 -2.29
CA PRO A 440 -18.76 25.02 -2.70
C PRO A 440 -19.48 25.70 -3.87
N ASP A 441 -19.42 27.02 -4.00
CA ASP A 441 -20.07 27.79 -5.08
C ASP A 441 -19.33 27.73 -6.42
N ALA A 442 -18.04 27.39 -6.41
CA ALA A 442 -17.23 27.42 -7.62
C ALA A 442 -17.67 26.34 -8.62
N PRO A 443 -17.68 26.64 -9.93
CA PRO A 443 -18.07 25.67 -10.94
C PRO A 443 -17.08 24.50 -11.00
N VAL A 444 -17.62 23.28 -11.05
CA VAL A 444 -16.81 22.05 -11.14
C VAL A 444 -17.29 21.12 -12.23
N ILE A 445 -16.34 20.40 -12.81
CA ILE A 445 -16.58 19.35 -13.80
C ILE A 445 -15.96 18.07 -13.26
N CYS A 446 -16.81 17.09 -13.02
CA CYS A 446 -16.45 15.81 -12.44
C CYS A 446 -16.60 14.72 -13.52
N ILE A 447 -15.58 13.89 -13.70
CA ILE A 447 -15.56 12.80 -14.69
C ILE A 447 -15.27 11.51 -13.92
N GLY A 448 -16.29 10.66 -13.76
CA GLY A 448 -16.23 9.53 -12.83
C GLY A 448 -17.02 8.31 -13.30
N PRO A 449 -16.52 7.54 -14.28
CA PRO A 449 -17.20 6.32 -14.73
C PRO A 449 -17.16 5.21 -13.67
N GLY A 450 -18.23 4.43 -13.60
CA GLY A 450 -18.38 3.32 -12.65
C GLY A 450 -18.18 3.78 -11.20
N THR A 451 -17.32 3.08 -10.44
CA THR A 451 -17.03 3.44 -9.04
C THR A 451 -16.24 4.76 -8.89
N GLY A 452 -15.75 5.34 -9.99
CA GLY A 452 -15.18 6.69 -10.04
C GLY A 452 -16.13 7.78 -9.56
N VAL A 453 -17.44 7.52 -9.48
CA VAL A 453 -18.44 8.47 -9.01
C VAL A 453 -18.42 8.70 -7.49
N ALA A 454 -17.82 7.80 -6.71
CA ALA A 454 -17.84 7.84 -5.24
C ALA A 454 -17.44 9.22 -4.65
N PRO A 455 -16.26 9.80 -4.95
CA PRO A 455 -15.89 11.11 -4.39
C PRO A 455 -16.83 12.24 -4.86
N PHE A 456 -17.47 12.10 -6.02
CA PHE A 456 -18.38 13.10 -6.56
C PHE A 456 -19.76 13.03 -5.93
N ARG A 457 -20.23 11.85 -5.51
CA ARG A 457 -21.41 11.72 -4.66
C ARG A 457 -21.22 12.42 -3.33
N SER A 458 -20.03 12.28 -2.72
CA SER A 458 -19.69 13.03 -1.52
C SER A 458 -19.73 14.56 -1.75
N LEU A 459 -19.13 15.03 -2.86
CA LEU A 459 -19.08 16.44 -3.20
C LEU A 459 -20.46 17.05 -3.44
N PHE A 460 -21.25 16.46 -4.35
CA PHE A 460 -22.57 16.99 -4.70
C PHE A 460 -23.58 16.79 -3.57
N GLY A 461 -23.46 15.71 -2.79
CA GLY A 461 -24.22 15.54 -1.56
C GLY A 461 -23.98 16.70 -0.58
N GLN A 462 -22.72 17.11 -0.37
CA GLN A 462 -22.41 18.29 0.45
C GLN A 462 -22.97 19.58 -0.17
N ARG A 463 -22.72 19.82 -1.47
CA ARG A 463 -23.18 21.03 -2.16
C ARG A 463 -24.70 21.17 -2.12
N SER A 464 -25.45 20.08 -2.27
CA SER A 464 -26.92 20.12 -2.18
C SER A 464 -27.43 20.67 -0.84
N GLN A 465 -26.63 20.56 0.23
CA GLN A 465 -26.97 21.04 1.57
C GLN A 465 -26.50 22.47 1.83
N ILE A 466 -25.34 22.88 1.31
CA ILE A 466 -24.69 24.16 1.67
C ILE A 466 -24.60 25.19 0.54
N SER A 467 -24.71 24.75 -0.72
CA SER A 467 -24.71 25.59 -1.92
C SER A 467 -25.54 24.93 -3.04
N PRO A 468 -26.87 24.81 -2.85
CA PRO A 468 -27.75 24.08 -3.77
C PRO A 468 -27.80 24.69 -5.18
N ASN A 469 -27.52 25.99 -5.30
CA ASN A 469 -27.52 26.72 -6.57
C ASN A 469 -26.14 26.75 -7.27
N SER A 470 -25.14 26.05 -6.72
CA SER A 470 -23.81 25.96 -7.35
C SER A 470 -23.87 25.23 -8.70
N THR A 471 -22.95 25.57 -9.61
CA THR A 471 -22.89 24.90 -10.91
C THR A 471 -21.96 23.70 -10.86
N GLY A 472 -22.46 22.55 -11.31
CA GLY A 472 -21.69 21.31 -11.37
C GLY A 472 -22.08 20.46 -12.57
N PHE A 473 -21.11 19.81 -13.19
CA PHE A 473 -21.34 18.81 -14.23
C PHE A 473 -20.72 17.48 -13.81
N LEU A 474 -21.47 16.39 -13.96
CA LEU A 474 -20.97 15.02 -13.75
C LEU A 474 -21.04 14.25 -15.07
N PHE A 475 -19.88 13.92 -15.64
CA PHE A 475 -19.77 12.97 -16.74
C PHE A 475 -19.63 11.56 -16.16
N PHE A 476 -20.73 10.80 -16.25
CA PHE A 476 -20.81 9.45 -15.71
C PHE A 476 -20.84 8.43 -16.84
N GLY A 477 -19.98 7.42 -16.77
CA GLY A 477 -19.93 6.33 -17.74
C GLY A 477 -20.38 5.02 -17.10
N CYS A 478 -21.33 4.34 -17.73
CA CYS A 478 -21.81 3.01 -17.33
C CYS A 478 -22.23 2.17 -18.54
N ARG A 479 -22.54 0.90 -18.33
CA ARG A 479 -22.93 -0.04 -19.40
C ARG A 479 -24.41 0.07 -19.74
N GLY A 480 -25.28 0.34 -18.78
CA GLY A 480 -26.72 0.44 -19.00
C GLY A 480 -27.44 1.22 -17.90
N GLU A 481 -28.51 1.91 -18.29
CA GLU A 481 -29.32 2.73 -17.40
C GLU A 481 -29.95 1.93 -16.24
N HIS A 482 -30.39 0.70 -16.52
CA HIS A 482 -31.03 -0.17 -15.53
C HIS A 482 -30.06 -1.16 -14.85
N ASP A 483 -28.77 -1.08 -15.16
CA ASP A 483 -27.77 -2.06 -14.71
C ASP A 483 -26.78 -1.48 -13.69
N ASP A 484 -26.12 -0.39 -14.08
CA ASP A 484 -24.99 0.19 -13.34
C ASP A 484 -25.00 1.73 -13.35
N PHE A 485 -26.18 2.35 -13.57
CA PHE A 485 -26.37 3.79 -13.35
C PHE A 485 -26.56 4.13 -11.88
N TYR A 486 -25.45 4.19 -11.14
CA TYR A 486 -25.47 4.44 -9.71
C TYR A 486 -26.10 5.79 -9.35
N PHE A 487 -26.97 5.75 -8.34
CA PHE A 487 -27.58 6.92 -7.68
C PHE A 487 -28.41 7.84 -8.60
N SER A 488 -28.93 7.33 -9.72
CA SER A 488 -29.75 8.09 -10.68
C SER A 488 -30.87 8.91 -10.04
N GLU A 489 -31.58 8.33 -9.08
CA GLU A 489 -32.64 9.01 -8.32
C GLU A 489 -32.14 10.14 -7.41
N GLU A 490 -30.92 10.03 -6.88
CA GLU A 490 -30.33 11.08 -6.04
C GLU A 490 -29.94 12.27 -6.91
N TRP A 491 -29.32 12.03 -8.06
CA TRP A 491 -28.89 13.07 -9.00
C TRP A 491 -30.05 13.93 -9.48
N ASN A 492 -31.18 13.31 -9.82
CA ASN A 492 -32.37 14.03 -10.31
C ASN A 492 -32.99 14.98 -9.27
N LYS A 493 -32.61 14.86 -7.99
CA LYS A 493 -33.09 15.71 -6.89
C LYS A 493 -32.13 16.85 -6.55
N MET A 494 -30.93 16.88 -7.15
CA MET A 494 -29.89 17.86 -6.84
C MET A 494 -29.82 18.93 -7.92
N GLU A 495 -30.16 20.17 -7.59
CA GLU A 495 -30.03 21.31 -8.51
C GLU A 495 -28.56 21.68 -8.80
N CYS A 496 -27.66 21.34 -7.88
CA CYS A 496 -26.24 21.68 -7.96
C CYS A 496 -25.42 20.85 -8.98
N VAL A 497 -26.04 19.89 -9.66
CA VAL A 497 -25.36 18.99 -10.59
C VAL A 497 -26.23 18.66 -11.80
N GLU A 498 -25.65 18.82 -12.99
CA GLU A 498 -26.19 18.24 -14.21
C GLU A 498 -25.40 16.99 -14.59
N VAL A 499 -26.08 15.84 -14.64
CA VAL A 499 -25.45 14.56 -15.00
C VAL A 499 -25.54 14.32 -16.51
N VAL A 500 -24.39 14.13 -17.13
CA VAL A 500 -24.23 13.67 -18.50
C VAL A 500 -23.82 12.21 -18.47
N ALA A 501 -24.79 11.31 -18.62
CA ALA A 501 -24.54 9.88 -18.70
C ALA A 501 -24.11 9.49 -20.12
N ALA A 502 -22.93 8.89 -20.23
CA ALA A 502 -22.47 8.22 -21.43
C ALA A 502 -22.72 6.72 -21.27
N PHE A 503 -23.85 6.25 -21.79
CA PHE A 503 -24.04 4.82 -22.02
C PHE A 503 -23.10 4.45 -23.16
N SER A 504 -22.26 3.42 -22.97
CA SER A 504 -21.20 3.01 -23.92
C SER A 504 -21.62 2.75 -25.38
N ARG A 505 -22.90 2.97 -25.73
CA ARG A 505 -23.54 2.72 -27.04
C ARG A 505 -24.28 3.92 -27.66
N ASP A 506 -24.32 5.10 -27.03
CA ASP A 506 -25.06 6.27 -27.56
C ASP A 506 -24.17 7.39 -28.15
N THR A 507 -24.72 8.16 -29.09
CA THR A 507 -24.02 9.17 -29.92
C THR A 507 -23.89 10.56 -29.28
N GLU A 508 -22.88 11.32 -29.75
CA GLU A 508 -22.28 12.52 -29.16
C GLU A 508 -23.25 13.67 -28.81
N LYS A 509 -23.18 14.16 -27.56
CA LYS A 509 -23.56 15.54 -27.20
C LYS A 509 -22.32 16.29 -26.70
N LYS A 510 -21.94 17.37 -27.41
CA LYS A 510 -20.83 18.25 -27.01
C LYS A 510 -21.35 19.34 -26.06
N LYS A 511 -20.80 19.43 -24.85
CA LYS A 511 -20.97 20.57 -23.94
C LYS A 511 -19.63 21.27 -23.75
N MET A 512 -19.61 22.59 -23.92
CA MET A 512 -18.41 23.41 -23.72
C MET A 512 -18.09 23.57 -22.22
N LEU A 513 -16.81 23.45 -21.88
CA LEU A 513 -16.28 23.81 -20.57
C LEU A 513 -16.27 25.34 -20.43
N ASP A 514 -16.87 25.87 -19.35
CA ASP A 514 -16.71 27.27 -18.97
C ASP A 514 -15.27 27.54 -18.48
N SER A 515 -14.74 28.70 -18.83
CA SER A 515 -13.36 29.16 -18.64
C SER A 515 -12.92 29.31 -17.17
N GLY A 516 -13.84 29.14 -16.21
CA GLY A 516 -13.60 29.21 -14.76
C GLY A 516 -13.63 27.87 -13.98
N ALA A 517 -14.10 26.76 -14.57
CA ALA A 517 -14.33 25.52 -13.83
C ALA A 517 -13.03 24.73 -13.52
N SER A 518 -13.00 24.08 -12.35
CA SER A 518 -12.01 23.05 -12.00
C SER A 518 -12.49 21.66 -12.46
N VAL A 519 -11.56 20.82 -12.94
CA VAL A 519 -11.85 19.50 -13.50
C VAL A 519 -11.28 18.41 -12.60
N PHE A 520 -12.11 17.42 -12.28
CA PHE A 520 -11.77 16.30 -11.40
C PHE A 520 -12.06 14.98 -12.10
N ILE A 521 -11.06 14.10 -12.14
CA ILE A 521 -11.14 12.84 -12.88
C ILE A 521 -10.88 11.69 -11.92
N ALA A 522 -11.84 10.78 -11.77
CA ALA A 522 -11.73 9.64 -10.85
C ALA A 522 -12.12 8.31 -11.51
N GLY A 523 -11.46 7.22 -11.11
CA GLY A 523 -11.78 5.87 -11.59
C GLY A 523 -10.56 5.05 -12.02
N SER A 524 -10.74 4.21 -13.05
CA SER A 524 -9.67 3.35 -13.55
C SER A 524 -8.48 4.15 -14.09
N SER A 525 -7.26 3.78 -13.67
CA SER A 525 -5.98 4.36 -14.10
C SER A 525 -5.50 3.88 -15.48
N GLY A 526 -6.29 3.04 -16.16
CA GLY A 526 -6.00 2.56 -17.52
C GLY A 526 -6.12 3.64 -18.60
N ASP A 527 -6.88 3.37 -19.66
CA ASP A 527 -6.98 4.29 -20.80
C ASP A 527 -7.84 5.53 -20.53
N MET A 528 -8.75 5.46 -19.56
CA MET A 528 -9.73 6.52 -19.28
C MET A 528 -9.09 7.89 -19.01
N PRO A 529 -8.11 8.04 -18.09
CA PRO A 529 -7.56 9.36 -17.77
C PRO A 529 -6.79 9.95 -18.95
N LYS A 530 -6.11 9.10 -19.74
CA LYS A 530 -5.39 9.51 -20.96
C LYS A 530 -6.35 10.00 -22.04
N ALA A 531 -7.45 9.28 -22.26
CA ALA A 531 -8.49 9.68 -23.21
C ALA A 531 -9.12 11.03 -22.80
N VAL A 532 -9.47 11.19 -21.52
CA VAL A 532 -10.00 12.45 -21.00
C VAL A 532 -9.01 13.60 -21.16
N ALA A 533 -7.73 13.40 -20.80
CA ALA A 533 -6.70 14.41 -20.97
C ALA A 533 -6.52 14.82 -22.44
N SER A 534 -6.56 13.86 -23.37
CA SER A 534 -6.52 14.11 -24.81
C SER A 534 -7.68 14.98 -25.27
N VAL A 535 -8.91 14.68 -24.83
CA VAL A 535 -10.10 15.47 -25.18
C VAL A 535 -10.01 16.88 -24.60
N LEU A 536 -9.56 17.03 -23.35
CA LEU A 536 -9.36 18.36 -22.75
C LEU A 536 -8.32 19.18 -23.52
N ALA A 537 -7.21 18.57 -23.93
CA ALA A 537 -6.20 19.22 -24.76
C ALA A 537 -6.71 19.62 -26.15
N GLN A 538 -7.63 18.85 -26.74
CA GLN A 538 -8.30 19.21 -27.99
C GLN A 538 -9.25 20.40 -27.83
N ILE A 539 -9.94 20.51 -26.67
CA ILE A 539 -10.92 21.58 -26.42
C ILE A 539 -10.24 22.89 -26.00
N GLN A 540 -9.27 22.84 -25.09
CA GLN A 540 -8.66 24.02 -24.44
C GLN A 540 -7.21 24.30 -24.87
N GLY A 541 -6.57 23.37 -25.59
CA GLY A 541 -5.15 23.43 -25.95
C GLY A 541 -4.23 22.76 -24.92
N GLY A 542 -3.17 22.10 -25.40
CA GLY A 542 -2.26 21.33 -24.55
C GLY A 542 -1.47 22.15 -23.52
N GLU A 543 -1.11 23.41 -23.84
CA GLU A 543 -0.43 24.30 -22.91
C GLU A 543 -1.31 24.68 -21.72
N TRP A 544 -2.60 24.93 -21.99
CA TRP A 544 -3.59 25.20 -20.94
C TRP A 544 -3.75 23.98 -20.03
N THR A 545 -3.90 22.78 -20.59
CA THR A 545 -4.07 21.54 -19.80
C THR A 545 -2.89 21.32 -18.86
N LYS A 546 -1.66 21.46 -19.37
CA LYS A 546 -0.45 21.32 -18.55
C LYS A 546 -0.39 22.34 -17.41
N LYS A 547 -0.68 23.62 -17.71
CA LYS A 547 -0.74 24.66 -16.68
C LYS A 547 -1.85 24.40 -15.66
N ALA A 548 -3.00 23.92 -16.11
CA ALA A 548 -4.14 23.60 -15.26
C ALA A 548 -3.80 22.44 -14.31
N GLU A 549 -3.10 21.41 -14.76
CA GLU A 549 -2.55 20.35 -13.90
C GLU A 549 -1.54 20.91 -12.87
N GLU A 550 -0.58 21.74 -13.32
CA GLU A 550 0.44 22.33 -12.44
C GLU A 550 -0.16 23.22 -11.34
N THR A 551 -1.25 23.92 -11.64
CA THR A 551 -2.00 24.77 -10.69
C THR A 551 -3.03 24.01 -9.86
N GLY A 552 -3.21 22.70 -10.08
CA GLY A 552 -4.23 21.90 -9.39
C GLY A 552 -5.67 22.18 -9.83
N ARG A 553 -5.86 22.82 -10.99
CA ARG A 553 -7.18 23.04 -11.59
C ARG A 553 -7.70 21.81 -12.33
N ILE A 554 -6.81 20.94 -12.80
CA ILE A 554 -7.12 19.56 -13.19
C ILE A 554 -6.50 18.64 -12.15
N GLN A 555 -7.30 17.74 -11.59
CA GLN A 555 -6.85 16.78 -10.59
C GLN A 555 -7.32 15.38 -10.94
N TYR A 556 -6.53 14.39 -10.51
CA TYR A 556 -6.76 12.96 -10.81
C TYR A 556 -6.76 12.15 -9.52
N GLU A 557 -7.77 11.30 -9.35
CA GLU A 557 -7.82 10.25 -8.33
C GLU A 557 -8.10 8.90 -9.01
N THR A 558 -7.05 8.24 -9.47
CA THR A 558 -7.17 7.04 -10.31
C THR A 558 -6.48 5.83 -9.70
N TRP A 559 -7.04 4.65 -9.88
CA TRP A 559 -6.53 3.39 -9.30
C TRP A 559 -6.59 2.23 -10.29
N SER A 560 -5.83 1.16 -10.03
CA SER A 560 -5.77 -0.08 -10.82
C SER A 560 -6.19 -1.29 -10.01
#